data_AF-A0A850R4B4-F1
#
_entry.id   AF-A0A850R4B4-F1
#
_cell.length_a   1.000
_cell.length_b   1.000
_cell.length_c   1.000
_cell.angle_alpha   90.00
_cell.angle_beta   90.00
_cell.angle_gamma   90.00
#
_symmetry.space_group_name_H-M   'P 1'
#
loop_
_entity.id
_entity.type
_entity.pdbx_description
1 polymer ?
#
loop_
_entity_poly.entity_id
_entity_poly.type
_entity_poly.pdbx_seq_one_letter_code
_entity_poly.pdbx_strand_id
1 'polypeptide(L)'
;MTLTRFRQTWQSLVAENRFHRGLLLGLLVTNLLTLMALLQAERTVVLVPPILEQQVNVAREAASQEVKEAWGLFVTELLGNVTPTNAPFLHQTLEPLLSPGLRREVAQVLEAQVAELRRDRVSVRFSPETIQFDPATDRVRVSGKQVVTGPGADPVTRPRSYEIGVMFRNYRPVITYLDAYADPRERQGRGREDSGEPRP
;
A
#
# COMPACT_ATOMS: atom_id res chain seq x y z
N MET A 1 56.25 54.66 12.48
CA MET A 1 55.43 53.51 12.95
C MET A 1 56.37 52.43 13.45
N THR A 2 56.24 51.98 14.69
CA THR A 2 57.18 51.03 15.30
C THR A 2 56.93 49.61 14.78
N LEU A 3 57.99 48.95 14.29
CA LEU A 3 57.98 47.56 13.77
C LEU A 3 57.37 46.56 14.75
N THR A 4 57.47 46.83 16.05
CA THR A 4 56.87 46.06 17.14
C THR A 4 55.34 46.11 17.12
N ARG A 5 54.72 47.27 16.85
CA ARG A 5 53.27 47.37 16.72
C ARG A 5 52.77 46.63 15.49
N PHE A 6 53.46 46.75 14.36
CA PHE A 6 53.11 46.02 13.14
C PHE A 6 53.13 44.51 13.32
N ARG A 7 54.15 43.98 14.01
CA ARG A 7 54.26 42.54 14.30
C ARG A 7 53.16 42.04 15.24
N GLN A 8 52.79 42.82 16.26
CA GLN A 8 51.68 42.48 17.16
C GLN A 8 50.33 42.50 16.44
N THR A 9 50.06 43.51 15.61
CA THR A 9 48.82 43.57 14.82
C THR A 9 48.74 42.43 13.80
N TRP A 10 49.85 42.08 13.16
CA TRP A 10 49.93 40.94 12.24
C TRP A 10 49.68 39.59 12.93
N GLN A 11 50.27 39.37 14.12
CA GLN A 11 50.03 38.16 14.91
C GLN A 11 48.58 38.07 15.38
N SER A 12 47.97 39.20 15.77
CA SER A 12 46.55 39.27 16.15
C SER A 12 45.63 38.92 14.98
N LEU A 13 45.90 39.46 13.78
CA LEU A 13 45.15 39.17 12.56
C LEU A 13 45.25 37.70 12.14
N VAL A 14 46.44 37.09 12.24
CA VAL A 14 46.63 35.66 11.93
C VAL A 14 45.92 34.78 12.96
N ALA A 15 45.91 35.18 14.23
CA ALA A 15 45.21 34.47 15.30
C ALA A 15 43.68 34.51 15.11
N GLU A 16 43.12 35.69 14.81
CA GLU A 16 41.70 35.86 14.46
C GLU A 16 41.30 35.02 13.25
N ASN A 17 42.13 35.00 12.20
CA ASN A 17 41.82 34.24 11.00
C ASN A 17 41.83 32.71 11.26
N ARG A 18 42.70 32.22 12.16
CA ARG A 18 42.66 30.81 12.61
C ARG A 18 41.44 30.52 13.47
N PHE A 19 41.04 31.45 14.34
CA PHE A 19 39.83 31.34 15.15
C PHE A 19 38.56 31.28 14.28
N HIS A 20 38.42 32.19 13.32
CA HIS A 20 37.31 32.20 12.37
C HIS A 20 37.27 30.94 11.50
N ARG A 21 38.42 30.41 11.06
CA ARG A 21 38.49 29.13 10.35
C ARG A 21 38.02 27.95 11.22
N GLY A 22 38.39 27.93 12.49
CA GLY A 22 37.90 26.94 13.45
C GLY A 22 36.38 27.02 13.64
N LEU A 23 35.86 28.24 13.75
CA LEU A 23 34.42 28.49 13.89
C LEU A 23 33.63 28.04 12.64
N LEU A 24 34.15 28.35 11.44
CA LEU A 24 33.56 27.92 10.16
C LEU A 24 33.57 26.39 10.02
N LEU A 25 34.67 25.72 10.41
CA LEU A 25 34.73 24.27 10.43
C LEU A 25 33.71 23.67 11.40
N GLY A 26 33.57 24.26 12.60
CA GLY A 26 32.56 23.85 13.57
C GLY A 26 31.14 23.99 13.03
N LEU A 27 30.84 25.11 12.35
CA LEU A 27 29.54 25.37 11.73
C LEU A 27 29.23 24.41 10.57
N LEU A 28 30.25 24.03 9.80
CA LEU A 28 30.14 23.07 8.71
C LEU A 28 29.85 21.67 9.26
N VAL A 29 30.54 21.26 10.34
CA VAL A 29 30.33 19.96 11.00
C VAL A 29 28.93 19.88 11.59
N THR A 30 28.45 20.93 12.27
CA THR A 30 27.09 20.91 12.82
C THR A 30 26.03 20.87 11.72
N ASN A 31 26.21 21.57 10.60
CA ASN A 31 25.32 21.44 9.43
C ASN A 31 25.33 20.04 8.81
N LEU A 32 26.50 19.41 8.72
CA LEU A 32 26.61 18.03 8.22
C LEU A 32 25.92 17.04 9.15
N LEU A 33 26.06 17.21 10.47
CA LEU A 33 25.38 16.39 11.47
C LEU A 33 23.86 16.58 11.41
N THR A 34 23.37 17.80 11.29
CA THR A 34 21.92 18.05 11.14
C THR A 34 21.38 17.50 9.84
N LEU A 35 22.11 17.61 8.73
CA LEU A 35 21.75 17.00 7.44
C LEU A 35 21.67 15.48 7.56
N MET A 36 22.67 14.85 8.18
CA MET A 36 22.70 13.40 8.38
C MET A 36 21.56 12.93 9.28
N ALA A 37 21.27 13.66 10.35
CA ALA A 37 20.11 13.40 11.21
C ALA A 37 18.79 13.58 10.46
N LEU A 38 18.67 14.56 9.57
CA LEU A 38 17.47 14.78 8.76
C LEU A 38 17.25 13.67 7.71
N LEU A 39 18.34 13.14 7.15
CA LEU A 39 18.29 12.01 6.21
C LEU A 39 17.91 10.69 6.90
N GLN A 40 18.34 10.51 8.15
CA GLN A 40 17.96 9.37 8.99
C GLN A 40 16.60 9.53 9.66
N ALA A 41 16.10 10.76 9.79
CA ALA A 41 14.77 11.03 10.33
C ALA A 41 13.71 10.52 9.35
N GLU A 42 13.27 9.28 9.57
CA GLU A 42 12.12 8.70 8.90
C GLU A 42 10.89 9.57 9.21
N ARG A 43 10.47 10.40 8.26
CA ARG A 43 9.20 11.13 8.35
C ARG A 43 8.07 10.12 8.17
N THR A 44 7.52 9.67 9.29
CA THR A 44 6.29 8.86 9.36
C THR A 44 5.11 9.70 8.92
N VAL A 45 4.55 9.41 7.75
CA VAL A 45 3.28 9.99 7.30
C VAL A 45 2.19 8.99 7.63
N VAL A 46 1.32 9.36 8.58
CA VAL A 46 0.14 8.57 8.91
C VAL A 46 -0.88 8.76 7.79
N LEU A 47 -0.94 7.84 6.83
CA LEU A 47 -2.12 7.70 5.98
C LEU A 47 -3.14 6.87 6.75
N VAL A 48 -4.25 7.49 7.14
CA VAL A 48 -5.38 6.83 7.79
C VAL A 48 -6.43 6.52 6.73
N PRO A 49 -6.54 5.26 6.25
CA PRO A 49 -7.79 4.75 5.71
C PRO A 49 -8.95 4.99 6.69
N PRO A 50 -10.16 5.33 6.24
CA PRO A 50 -11.27 5.82 7.05
C PRO A 50 -11.82 4.87 8.15
N ILE A 51 -11.16 3.74 8.42
CA ILE A 51 -11.56 2.69 9.37
C ILE A 51 -10.48 2.35 10.42
N LEU A 52 -9.35 3.06 10.46
CA LEU A 52 -8.28 2.77 11.42
C LEU A 52 -8.40 3.69 12.65
N GLU A 53 -8.89 3.13 13.77
CA GLU A 53 -8.92 3.81 15.08
C GLU A 53 -7.53 3.90 15.75
N GLN A 54 -6.49 3.24 15.19
CA GLN A 54 -5.14 3.23 15.74
C GLN A 54 -4.10 3.89 14.84
N GLN A 55 -3.17 4.61 15.48
CA GLN A 55 -2.07 5.33 14.85
C GLN A 55 -1.04 4.32 14.32
N VAL A 56 -0.98 4.16 12.99
CA VAL A 56 -0.07 3.21 12.36
C VAL A 56 1.17 3.91 11.81
N ASN A 57 2.36 3.42 12.20
CA ASN A 57 3.63 3.84 11.63
C ASN A 57 3.82 3.21 10.24
N VAL A 58 3.70 4.01 9.19
CA VAL A 58 4.03 3.60 7.82
C VAL A 58 5.49 3.97 7.56
N ALA A 59 6.40 3.00 7.56
CA ALA A 59 7.76 3.19 7.08
C ALA A 59 7.74 3.39 5.55
N ARG A 60 8.78 4.01 4.99
CA ARG A 60 8.85 4.43 3.57
C ARG A 60 8.51 3.32 2.56
N GLU A 61 8.78 2.06 2.90
CA GLU A 61 8.54 0.89 2.05
C GLU A 61 7.74 -0.23 2.73
N ALA A 62 7.69 -0.26 4.07
CA ALA A 62 6.93 -1.24 4.84
C ALA A 62 5.75 -0.54 5.54
N ALA A 63 4.54 -0.74 5.03
CA ALA A 63 3.36 -0.51 5.85
C ALA A 63 3.26 -1.59 6.91
N SER A 64 2.77 -1.20 8.10
CA SER A 64 2.44 -2.19 9.11
C SER A 64 1.37 -3.16 8.61
N GLN A 65 1.31 -4.33 9.23
CA GLN A 65 0.32 -5.35 8.95
C GLN A 65 -1.11 -4.77 8.97
N GLU A 66 -1.44 -3.96 9.96
CA GLU A 66 -2.77 -3.37 10.15
C GLU A 66 -3.18 -2.45 9.00
N VAL A 67 -2.23 -1.69 8.43
CA VAL A 67 -2.50 -0.86 7.25
C VAL A 67 -2.72 -1.72 6.02
N LYS A 68 -1.93 -2.78 5.83
CA LYS A 68 -2.15 -3.72 4.71
C LYS A 68 -3.52 -4.37 4.84
N GLU A 69 -3.88 -4.84 6.03
CA GLU A 69 -5.19 -5.42 6.34
C GLU A 69 -6.34 -4.45 6.03
N ALA A 70 -6.23 -3.19 6.45
CA ALA A 70 -7.21 -2.17 6.14
C ALA A 70 -7.38 -1.91 4.63
N TRP A 71 -6.26 -1.88 3.89
CA TRP A 71 -6.32 -1.76 2.43
C TRP A 71 -6.90 -3.00 1.75
N GLY A 72 -6.57 -4.19 2.24
CA GLY A 72 -7.15 -5.45 1.78
C GLY A 72 -8.66 -5.48 2.00
N LEU A 73 -9.13 -5.07 3.17
CA LEU A 73 -10.55 -4.94 3.47
C LEU A 73 -11.23 -3.94 2.53
N PHE A 74 -10.68 -2.73 2.42
CA PHE A 74 -11.22 -1.68 1.56
C PHE A 74 -11.38 -2.12 0.10
N VAL A 75 -10.34 -2.71 -0.48
CA VAL A 75 -10.38 -3.21 -1.87
C VAL A 75 -11.38 -4.38 -2.00
N THR A 76 -11.44 -5.25 -1.00
CA THR A 76 -12.43 -6.36 -0.98
C THR A 76 -13.86 -5.83 -0.95
N GLU A 77 -14.15 -4.80 -0.15
CA GLU A 77 -15.48 -4.21 -0.05
C GLU A 77 -15.92 -3.57 -1.38
N LEU A 78 -14.99 -2.92 -2.09
CA LEU A 78 -15.25 -2.35 -3.41
C LEU A 78 -15.58 -3.44 -4.44
N LEU A 79 -14.74 -4.48 -4.51
CA LEU A 79 -14.88 -5.54 -5.50
C LEU A 79 -16.06 -6.47 -5.20
N GLY A 80 -16.26 -6.82 -3.93
CA GLY A 80 -17.32 -7.71 -3.48
C GLY A 80 -18.72 -7.12 -3.56
N ASN A 81 -18.83 -5.79 -3.75
CA ASN A 81 -20.10 -5.06 -3.85
C ASN A 81 -20.23 -4.28 -5.18
N VAL A 82 -19.64 -4.81 -6.25
CA VAL A 82 -19.80 -4.25 -7.59
C VAL A 82 -21.24 -4.41 -8.08
N THR A 83 -21.73 -3.36 -8.74
CA THR A 83 -23.02 -3.32 -9.43
C THR A 83 -22.82 -2.77 -10.85
N PRO A 84 -23.74 -3.07 -11.78
CA PRO A 84 -23.67 -2.50 -13.12
C PRO A 84 -23.62 -0.98 -13.22
N THR A 85 -24.08 -0.29 -12.17
CA THR A 85 -24.16 1.17 -12.09
C THR A 85 -22.89 1.80 -11.54
N ASN A 86 -22.28 1.22 -10.50
CA ASN A 86 -21.04 1.77 -9.89
C ASN A 86 -19.75 1.25 -10.53
N ALA A 87 -19.80 0.21 -11.37
CA ALA A 87 -18.61 -0.38 -11.97
C ALA A 87 -17.68 0.61 -12.70
N PRO A 88 -18.16 1.57 -13.53
CA PRO A 88 -17.29 2.54 -14.18
C PRO A 88 -16.54 3.43 -13.17
N PHE A 89 -17.20 3.78 -12.06
CA PHE A 89 -16.61 4.56 -10.98
C PHE A 89 -15.56 3.73 -10.21
N LEU A 90 -15.85 2.45 -9.94
CA LEU A 90 -14.92 1.54 -9.28
C LEU A 90 -13.66 1.31 -10.12
N HIS A 91 -13.81 1.17 -11.44
CA HIS A 91 -12.67 1.04 -12.35
C HIS A 91 -11.75 2.25 -12.26
N GLN A 92 -12.30 3.47 -12.39
CA GLN A 92 -11.51 4.71 -12.29
C GLN A 92 -10.83 4.89 -10.93
N THR A 93 -11.45 4.39 -9.86
CA THR A 93 -10.91 4.48 -8.49
C THR A 93 -9.80 3.46 -8.24
N LEU A 94 -9.95 2.23 -8.73
CA LEU A 94 -8.99 1.14 -8.53
C LEU A 94 -7.79 1.22 -9.47
N GLU A 95 -7.97 1.70 -10.70
CA GLU A 95 -6.91 1.77 -11.71
C GLU A 95 -5.59 2.44 -11.26
N PRO A 96 -5.60 3.60 -10.57
CA PRO A 96 -4.35 4.19 -10.07
C PRO A 96 -3.72 3.39 -8.93
N LEU A 97 -4.48 2.55 -8.23
CA LEU A 97 -4.02 1.69 -7.14
C LEU A 97 -3.47 0.36 -7.65
N LEU A 98 -3.84 -0.07 -8.86
CA LEU A 98 -3.38 -1.33 -9.45
C LEU A 98 -1.99 -1.20 -10.07
N SER A 99 -1.17 -2.24 -9.85
CA SER A 99 0.09 -2.39 -10.58
C SER A 99 -0.15 -2.51 -12.09
N PRO A 100 0.79 -2.07 -12.96
CA PRO A 100 0.60 -2.07 -14.41
C PRO A 100 0.24 -3.45 -15.00
N GLY A 101 0.75 -4.53 -14.41
CA GLY A 101 0.45 -5.90 -14.83
C GLY A 101 -1.00 -6.30 -14.54
N LEU A 102 -1.54 -5.89 -13.39
CA LEU A 102 -2.88 -6.25 -12.96
C LEU A 102 -4.00 -5.43 -13.60
N ARG A 103 -3.73 -4.21 -14.09
CA ARG A 103 -4.78 -3.33 -14.63
C ARG A 103 -5.64 -4.00 -15.68
N ARG A 104 -5.03 -4.68 -16.65
CA ARG A 104 -5.76 -5.34 -17.74
C ARG A 104 -6.58 -6.54 -17.24
N GLU A 105 -5.98 -7.36 -16.39
CA GLU A 105 -6.64 -8.54 -15.85
C GLU A 105 -7.84 -8.16 -14.97
N VAL A 106 -7.65 -7.21 -14.05
CA VAL A 106 -8.73 -6.73 -13.18
C VAL A 106 -9.83 -6.05 -13.97
N ALA A 107 -9.49 -5.24 -14.99
CA ALA A 107 -10.48 -4.62 -15.87
C ALA A 107 -11.34 -5.69 -16.57
N GLN A 108 -10.72 -6.72 -17.15
CA GLN A 108 -11.42 -7.80 -17.84
C GLN A 108 -12.33 -8.59 -16.89
N VAL A 109 -11.85 -8.94 -15.70
CA VAL A 109 -12.64 -9.66 -14.69
C VAL A 109 -13.82 -8.82 -14.23
N LEU A 110 -13.60 -7.52 -13.97
CA LEU A 110 -14.65 -6.60 -13.55
C LEU A 110 -15.71 -6.41 -14.64
N GLU A 111 -15.30 -6.23 -15.89
CA GLU A 111 -16.21 -6.12 -17.03
C GLU A 111 -17.03 -7.39 -17.24
N ALA A 112 -16.40 -8.56 -17.17
CA ALA A 112 -17.07 -9.85 -17.29
C ALA A 112 -18.11 -10.04 -16.18
N GLN A 113 -17.74 -9.73 -14.94
CA GLN A 113 -18.65 -9.82 -13.79
C GLN A 113 -19.83 -8.86 -13.96
N VAL A 114 -19.60 -7.63 -14.40
CA VAL A 114 -20.67 -6.65 -14.63
C VAL A 114 -21.60 -7.08 -15.77
N ALA A 115 -21.06 -7.66 -16.83
CA ALA A 115 -21.85 -8.21 -17.93
C ALA A 115 -22.75 -9.35 -17.45
N GLU A 116 -22.23 -10.24 -16.60
CA GLU A 116 -22.99 -11.33 -15.98
C GLU A 116 -24.11 -10.79 -15.08
N LEU A 117 -23.81 -9.84 -14.19
CA LEU A 117 -24.82 -9.19 -13.33
C LEU A 117 -25.94 -8.53 -14.14
N ARG A 118 -25.60 -7.87 -15.27
CA ARG A 118 -26.59 -7.27 -16.18
C ARG A 118 -27.44 -8.34 -16.87
N ARG A 119 -26.81 -9.40 -17.36
CA ARG A 119 -27.47 -10.49 -18.09
C ARG A 119 -28.48 -11.21 -17.22
N ASP A 120 -28.05 -11.56 -16.00
CA ASP A 120 -28.84 -12.38 -15.09
C ASP A 120 -29.76 -11.52 -14.21
N ARG A 121 -29.64 -10.20 -14.30
CA ARG A 121 -30.36 -9.20 -13.48
C ARG A 121 -30.23 -9.49 -11.98
N VAL A 122 -29.06 -9.97 -11.58
CA VAL A 122 -28.75 -10.28 -10.19
C VAL A 122 -27.93 -9.16 -9.57
N SER A 123 -28.08 -9.01 -8.26
CA SER A 123 -27.24 -8.16 -7.44
C SER A 123 -26.41 -9.02 -6.51
N VAL A 124 -25.18 -8.57 -6.24
CA VAL A 124 -24.25 -9.26 -5.36
C VAL A 124 -23.89 -8.32 -4.22
N ARG A 125 -23.84 -8.89 -3.01
CA ARG A 125 -23.32 -8.20 -1.82
C ARG A 125 -22.34 -9.13 -1.11
N PHE A 126 -21.18 -8.62 -0.75
CA PHE A 126 -20.21 -9.33 0.07
C PHE A 126 -20.14 -8.73 1.46
N SER A 127 -20.17 -9.59 2.47
CA SER A 127 -20.00 -9.25 3.87
C SER A 127 -18.72 -9.92 4.39
N PRO A 128 -17.65 -9.17 4.70
CA PRO A 128 -16.45 -9.72 5.29
C PRO A 128 -16.75 -10.24 6.71
N GLU A 129 -16.13 -11.37 7.09
CA GLU A 129 -16.26 -11.96 8.43
C GLU A 129 -14.90 -12.08 9.13
N THR A 130 -13.84 -12.35 8.37
CA THR A 130 -12.49 -12.54 8.90
C THR A 130 -11.45 -11.92 7.99
N ILE A 131 -10.38 -11.38 8.58
CA ILE A 131 -9.21 -10.83 7.91
C ILE A 131 -7.99 -11.54 8.48
N GLN A 132 -7.11 -12.01 7.61
CA GLN A 132 -5.89 -12.71 7.98
C GLN A 132 -4.75 -12.21 7.10
N PHE A 133 -3.68 -11.73 7.72
CA PHE A 133 -2.44 -11.43 7.02
C PHE A 133 -1.50 -12.64 7.02
N ASP A 134 -0.98 -12.99 5.85
CA ASP A 134 0.02 -14.03 5.65
C ASP A 134 1.41 -13.39 5.46
N PRO A 135 2.30 -13.46 6.46
CA PRO A 135 3.63 -12.86 6.39
C PRO A 135 4.57 -13.59 5.41
N ALA A 136 4.30 -14.85 5.06
CA ALA A 136 5.14 -15.61 4.13
C ALA A 136 4.94 -15.15 2.68
N THR A 137 3.72 -14.77 2.32
CA THR A 137 3.36 -14.31 0.97
C THR A 137 3.19 -12.79 0.88
N ASP A 138 3.19 -12.08 2.01
CA ASP A 138 2.90 -10.65 2.15
C ASP A 138 1.50 -10.28 1.60
N ARG A 139 0.51 -11.11 1.90
CA ARG A 139 -0.86 -10.99 1.37
C ARG A 139 -1.89 -10.94 2.49
N VAL A 140 -2.96 -10.20 2.23
CA VAL A 140 -4.13 -10.13 3.09
C VAL A 140 -5.22 -10.98 2.49
N ARG A 141 -5.74 -11.93 3.28
CA ARG A 141 -6.91 -12.73 2.97
C ARG A 141 -8.11 -12.20 3.72
N VAL A 142 -9.15 -11.82 3.00
CA VAL A 142 -10.44 -11.42 3.55
C VAL A 142 -11.47 -12.49 3.19
N SER A 143 -12.06 -13.14 4.18
CA SER A 143 -13.06 -14.19 3.97
C SER A 143 -14.40 -13.80 4.58
N GLY A 144 -15.48 -14.20 3.93
CA GLY A 144 -16.82 -13.89 4.39
C GLY A 144 -17.89 -14.53 3.52
N LYS A 145 -19.06 -13.88 3.48
CA LYS A 145 -20.25 -14.38 2.78
C LYS A 145 -20.65 -13.46 1.65
N GLN A 146 -20.93 -14.05 0.50
CA GLN A 146 -21.49 -13.38 -0.66
C GLN A 146 -22.96 -13.77 -0.80
N VAL A 147 -23.85 -12.78 -0.82
CA VAL A 147 -25.28 -12.94 -1.06
C VAL A 147 -25.57 -12.52 -2.49
N VAL A 148 -26.19 -13.41 -3.26
CA VAL A 148 -26.63 -13.16 -4.63
C VAL A 148 -28.16 -13.13 -4.63
N THR A 149 -28.74 -12.03 -5.12
CA THR A 149 -30.19 -11.84 -5.18
C THR A 149 -30.61 -11.60 -6.62
N GLY A 150 -31.47 -12.46 -7.16
CA GLY A 150 -32.02 -12.36 -8.51
C GLY A 150 -33.50 -12.01 -8.54
N PRO A 151 -34.07 -11.78 -9.74
CA PRO A 151 -35.47 -11.38 -9.89
C PRO A 151 -36.40 -12.54 -9.49
N GLY A 152 -37.14 -12.38 -8.38
CA GLY A 152 -38.13 -13.35 -7.93
C GLY A 152 -37.56 -14.65 -7.33
N ALA A 153 -36.25 -14.70 -7.04
CA ALA A 153 -35.61 -15.83 -6.39
C ALA A 153 -35.17 -15.44 -4.96
N ASP A 154 -35.16 -16.43 -4.07
CA ASP A 154 -34.65 -16.23 -2.71
C ASP A 154 -33.13 -15.92 -2.74
N PRO A 155 -32.64 -15.05 -1.83
CA PRO A 155 -31.22 -14.73 -1.75
C PRO A 155 -30.38 -15.98 -1.47
N VAL A 156 -29.39 -16.23 -2.32
CA VAL A 156 -28.46 -17.36 -2.17
C VAL A 156 -27.17 -16.86 -1.52
N THR A 157 -26.83 -17.43 -0.37
CA THR A 157 -25.58 -17.12 0.35
C THR A 157 -24.52 -18.16 0.05
N ARG A 158 -23.31 -17.71 -0.29
CA ARG A 158 -22.14 -18.57 -0.56
C ARG A 158 -20.90 -18.03 0.14
N PRO A 159 -20.00 -18.89 0.65
CA PRO A 159 -18.70 -18.43 1.13
C PRO A 159 -17.87 -17.89 -0.03
N ARG A 160 -17.10 -16.83 0.25
CA ARG A 160 -16.18 -16.21 -0.70
C ARG A 160 -14.97 -15.65 0.06
N SER A 161 -13.79 -15.84 -0.52
CA SER A 161 -12.53 -15.31 0.00
C SER A 161 -11.82 -14.51 -1.09
N TYR A 162 -11.21 -13.41 -0.68
CA TYR A 162 -10.39 -12.54 -1.51
C TYR A 162 -8.98 -12.54 -0.94
N GLU A 163 -7.97 -12.63 -1.80
CA GLU A 163 -6.57 -12.46 -1.41
C GLU A 163 -5.96 -11.30 -2.17
N ILE A 164 -5.34 -10.38 -1.42
CA ILE A 164 -4.87 -9.10 -1.92
C ILE A 164 -3.43 -8.89 -1.46
N GLY A 165 -2.54 -8.64 -2.42
CA GLY A 165 -1.18 -8.18 -2.16
C GLY A 165 -1.13 -6.67 -2.17
N VAL A 166 -0.68 -6.06 -1.07
CA VAL A 166 -0.58 -4.60 -0.93
C VAL A 166 0.88 -4.21 -0.65
N MET A 167 1.48 -3.50 -1.60
CA MET A 167 2.80 -2.91 -1.43
C MET A 167 2.71 -1.39 -1.31
N PHE A 168 3.67 -0.76 -0.63
CA PHE A 168 3.74 0.69 -0.53
C PHE A 168 4.95 1.20 -1.31
N ARG A 169 4.71 2.08 -2.28
CA ARG A 169 5.77 2.76 -3.04
C ARG A 169 5.59 4.25 -2.92
N ASN A 170 6.59 4.95 -2.39
CA ASN A 170 6.52 6.40 -2.16
C ASN A 170 5.27 6.82 -1.37
N TYR A 171 4.95 6.09 -0.29
CA TYR A 171 3.76 6.31 0.54
C TYR A 171 2.41 6.10 -0.17
N ARG A 172 2.39 5.49 -1.36
CA ARG A 172 1.16 5.12 -2.07
C ARG A 172 0.95 3.61 -2.03
N PRO A 173 -0.25 3.14 -1.68
CA PRO A 173 -0.59 1.72 -1.79
C PRO A 173 -0.67 1.34 -3.27
N VAL A 174 -0.07 0.19 -3.59
CA VAL A 174 -0.09 -0.43 -4.90
C VAL A 174 -0.52 -1.87 -4.70
N ILE A 175 -1.64 -2.23 -5.31
CA ILE A 175 -2.16 -3.59 -5.35
C ILE A 175 -1.33 -4.37 -6.36
N THR A 176 -0.64 -5.39 -5.87
CA THR A 176 0.30 -6.23 -6.63
C THR A 176 -0.22 -7.62 -6.89
N TYR A 177 -1.21 -8.06 -6.12
CA TYR A 177 -1.89 -9.33 -6.31
C TYR A 177 -3.37 -9.18 -5.98
N LEU A 178 -4.24 -9.83 -6.75
CA LEU A 178 -5.66 -9.93 -6.48
C LEU A 178 -6.16 -11.29 -6.95
N ASP A 179 -6.82 -12.03 -6.08
CA ASP A 179 -7.49 -13.28 -6.42
C ASP A 179 -8.77 -13.44 -5.59
N ALA A 180 -9.75 -14.14 -6.15
CA ALA A 180 -11.03 -14.39 -5.51
C ALA A 180 -11.49 -15.82 -5.78
N TYR A 181 -11.82 -16.55 -4.71
CA TYR A 181 -12.19 -17.97 -4.77
C TYR A 181 -13.26 -18.30 -3.73
N ALA A 182 -14.02 -19.38 -3.93
CA ALA A 182 -15.07 -19.81 -3.00
C ALA A 182 -14.51 -20.75 -1.92
N ASP A 183 -13.55 -21.61 -2.29
CA ASP A 183 -12.95 -22.61 -1.40
C ASP A 183 -11.41 -22.58 -1.53
N PRO A 184 -10.64 -22.65 -0.42
CA PRO A 184 -9.19 -22.87 -0.46
C PRO A 184 -8.71 -24.01 -1.37
N ARG A 185 -9.56 -25.02 -1.63
CA ARG A 185 -9.26 -26.12 -2.57
C ARG A 185 -9.24 -25.66 -4.03
N GLU A 186 -10.13 -24.74 -4.44
CA GLU A 186 -10.10 -24.14 -5.79
C GLU A 186 -8.77 -23.41 -6.01
N ARG A 187 -8.29 -22.71 -4.98
CA ARG A 187 -7.00 -22.02 -5.01
C ARG A 187 -5.82 -22.99 -5.19
N GLN A 188 -5.78 -24.10 -4.43
CA GLN A 188 -4.72 -25.11 -4.60
C GLN A 188 -4.72 -25.73 -6.01
N GLY A 189 -5.90 -25.88 -6.62
CA GLY A 189 -6.03 -26.32 -8.02
C GLY A 189 -5.38 -25.35 -9.00
N ARG A 190 -5.70 -24.05 -8.91
CA ARG A 190 -5.12 -23.01 -9.78
C ARG A 190 -3.62 -22.79 -9.54
N GLY A 191 -3.18 -22.82 -8.28
CA GLY A 191 -1.78 -22.66 -7.93
C GLY A 191 -0.89 -23.78 -8.51
N ARG A 192 -1.42 -25.02 -8.63
CA ARG A 192 -0.74 -26.15 -9.27
C ARG A 192 -0.71 -26.04 -10.79
N GLU A 193 -1.75 -25.49 -11.40
CA GLU A 193 -1.80 -25.23 -12.85
C GLU A 193 -0.79 -24.15 -13.27
N ASP A 194 -0.63 -23.09 -12.45
CA ASP A 194 0.37 -22.03 -12.67
C ASP A 194 1.83 -22.47 -12.42
N SER A 195 2.03 -23.52 -11.60
CA SER A 195 3.34 -24.10 -11.33
C SER A 195 3.70 -25.30 -12.23
N GLY A 196 2.85 -25.63 -13.20
CA GLY A 196 3.17 -26.60 -14.26
C GLY A 196 3.30 -28.05 -13.79
N GLU A 197 2.71 -28.42 -12.65
CA GLU A 197 2.84 -29.77 -12.11
C GLU A 197 1.69 -30.67 -12.61
N PRO A 198 1.97 -31.80 -13.28
CA PRO A 198 0.95 -32.61 -13.93
C PRO A 198 0.09 -33.36 -12.90
N ARG A 199 -1.21 -33.48 -13.19
CA ARG A 199 -2.14 -34.29 -12.38
C ARG A 199 -1.75 -35.78 -12.45
N PRO A 200 -1.79 -36.51 -11.31
CA PRO A 200 -1.60 -37.96 -11.29
C PRO A 200 -2.76 -38.70 -11.98
#